data_AF-A0A8J6ISJ1-F1
#
_entry.id   AF-A0A8J6ISJ1-F1
#
_cell.length_a   1.000
_cell.length_b   1.000
_cell.length_c   1.000
_cell.angle_alpha   90.00
_cell.angle_beta   90.00
_cell.angle_gamma   90.00
#
_symmetry.space_group_name_H-M   'P 1'
#
loop_
_entity.id
_entity.type
_entity.pdbx_description
1 polymer ?
#
loop_
_entity_poly.entity_id
_entity_poly.type
_entity_poly.pdbx_seq_one_letter_code
_entity_poly.pdbx_strand_id
1 'polypeptide(L)'
;MNAAIGDMLREAALLMVVGMGVVFLFLVLLIAVMQINARLFAPSIQNTQHAAMPAINSGVNDEKLVAVISAAVHQYRKDISND
;
A
#
# COMPACT_ATOMS: atom_id res chain seq x y z
N MET A 1 -37.06 -25.54 39.55
CA MET A 1 -35.75 -24.88 39.65
C MET A 1 -34.79 -25.18 38.47
N ASN A 2 -35.15 -26.04 37.50
CA ASN A 2 -34.28 -26.36 36.35
C ASN A 2 -34.47 -25.41 35.14
N ALA A 3 -35.70 -24.97 34.85
CA ALA A 3 -36.01 -24.17 33.66
C ALA A 3 -35.37 -22.76 33.67
N ALA A 4 -35.32 -22.11 34.84
CA ALA A 4 -34.83 -20.73 34.96
C ALA A 4 -33.35 -20.56 34.56
N ILE A 5 -32.52 -21.57 34.78
CA ILE A 5 -31.09 -21.51 34.42
C ILE A 5 -30.92 -21.62 32.90
N GLY A 6 -31.73 -22.46 32.24
CA GLY A 6 -31.73 -22.57 30.78
C GLY A 6 -32.12 -21.27 30.09
N ASP A 7 -33.11 -20.56 30.62
CA ASP A 7 -33.54 -19.26 30.09
C ASP A 7 -32.44 -18.20 30.22
N MET A 8 -31.79 -18.09 31.38
CA MET A 8 -30.69 -17.15 31.61
C MET A 8 -29.49 -17.43 30.70
N LEU A 9 -29.14 -18.71 30.51
CA LEU A 9 -28.05 -19.09 29.59
C LEU A 9 -28.38 -18.76 28.14
N ARG A 10 -29.64 -18.95 27.72
CA ARG A 10 -30.10 -18.58 26.38
C ARG A 10 -30.02 -17.07 26.16
N GLU A 11 -30.41 -16.29 27.16
CA GLU A 11 -30.34 -14.84 27.13
C GLU A 11 -28.89 -14.33 27.09
N ALA A 12 -28.00 -14.92 27.88
CA ALA A 12 -26.56 -14.65 27.84
C ALA A 12 -25.93 -15.03 26.49
N ALA A 13 -26.31 -16.17 25.92
CA ALA A 13 -25.84 -16.59 24.60
C ALA A 13 -26.29 -15.62 23.49
N LEU A 14 -27.54 -15.15 23.55
CA LEU A 14 -28.03 -14.12 22.62
C LEU A 14 -27.24 -12.82 22.78
N LEU A 15 -26.98 -12.36 24.02
CA LEU A 15 -26.15 -11.17 24.24
C LEU A 15 -24.71 -11.33 23.73
N MET A 16 -24.12 -12.52 23.83
CA MET A 16 -22.79 -12.80 23.27
C MET A 16 -22.77 -12.66 21.75
N VAL A 17 -23.77 -13.22 21.07
CA VAL A 17 -23.90 -13.12 19.61
C VAL A 17 -24.13 -11.67 19.18
N VAL A 18 -24.99 -10.94 19.89
CA VAL A 18 -25.23 -9.52 19.63
C VAL A 18 -23.94 -8.72 19.82
N GLY A 19 -23.23 -8.93 20.92
CA GLY A 19 -21.95 -8.27 21.19
C GLY A 19 -20.91 -8.54 20.09
N MET A 20 -20.77 -9.80 19.69
CA MET A 20 -19.87 -10.19 18.59
C MET A 20 -20.28 -9.54 17.26
N GLY A 21 -21.58 -9.49 16.97
CA GLY A 21 -22.11 -8.85 15.76
C GLY A 21 -21.86 -7.34 15.72
N VAL A 22 -22.06 -6.64 16.85
CA VAL A 22 -21.82 -5.19 16.95
C VAL A 22 -20.32 -4.88 16.82
N VAL A 23 -19.45 -5.62 17.48
CA VAL A 23 -17.99 -5.45 17.35
C VAL A 23 -17.55 -5.71 15.91
N PHE A 24 -18.05 -6.78 15.28
CA PHE A 24 -17.73 -7.08 13.90
C PHE A 24 -18.18 -5.95 12.96
N LEU A 25 -19.41 -5.46 13.12
CA LEU A 25 -19.94 -4.34 12.33
C LEU A 25 -19.09 -3.08 12.52
N PHE A 26 -18.68 -2.80 13.76
CA PHE A 26 -17.81 -1.66 14.08
C PHE A 26 -16.45 -1.79 13.40
N LEU A 27 -15.80 -2.95 13.45
CA LEU A 27 -14.52 -3.19 12.77
C LEU A 27 -14.64 -3.05 11.25
N VAL A 28 -15.69 -3.61 10.65
CA VAL A 28 -15.97 -3.45 9.21
C VAL A 28 -16.15 -1.98 8.86
N LEU A 29 -16.88 -1.23 9.68
CA LEU A 29 -17.06 0.21 9.49
C LEU A 29 -15.74 0.96 9.59
N LEU A 30 -14.90 0.66 10.58
CA LEU A 30 -13.56 1.26 10.69
C LEU A 30 -12.70 0.97 9.46
N ILE A 31 -12.70 -0.26 8.97
CA ILE A 31 -11.98 -0.63 7.74
C ILE A 31 -12.54 0.15 6.54
N ALA A 32 -13.86 0.28 6.41
CA ALA A 32 -14.48 1.03 5.33
C ALA A 32 -14.08 2.51 5.37
N VAL A 33 -14.11 3.15 6.55
CA VAL A 33 -13.63 4.52 6.74
C VAL A 33 -12.15 4.65 6.40
N MET A 34 -11.33 3.67 6.80
CA MET A 34 -9.91 3.65 6.46
C MET A 34 -9.67 3.54 4.95
N GLN A 35 -10.47 2.73 4.25
CA GLN A 35 -10.41 2.64 2.79
C GLN A 35 -10.87 3.93 2.10
N ILE A 36 -11.88 4.61 2.63
CA ILE A 36 -12.33 5.91 2.13
C ILE A 36 -11.22 6.94 2.29
N ASN A 37 -10.56 6.99 3.45
CA ASN A 37 -9.40 7.85 3.66
C ASN A 37 -8.27 7.50 2.68
N ALA A 38 -7.97 6.22 2.50
CA ALA A 38 -6.97 5.80 1.52
C ALA A 38 -7.35 6.24 0.10
N ARG A 39 -8.62 6.19 -0.30
CA ARG A 39 -9.04 6.64 -1.64
C ARG A 39 -9.07 8.16 -1.80
N LEU A 40 -9.46 8.89 -0.76
CA LEU A 40 -9.59 10.34 -0.81
C LEU A 40 -8.23 11.04 -0.70
N PHE A 41 -7.32 10.47 0.10
CA PHE A 41 -6.01 11.04 0.38
C PHE A 41 -4.85 10.28 -0.28
N ALA A 42 -5.06 9.12 -0.92
CA ALA A 42 -4.01 8.55 -1.76
C ALA A 42 -3.71 9.54 -2.89
N PRO A 43 -2.45 9.96 -3.03
CA PRO A 43 -2.02 10.60 -4.25
C PRO A 43 -2.33 9.64 -5.39
N SER A 44 -2.84 10.17 -6.51
CA SER A 44 -2.84 9.44 -7.77
C SER A 44 -1.39 9.14 -8.10
N ILE A 45 -0.88 8.01 -7.61
CA ILE A 45 0.30 7.38 -8.17
C ILE A 45 -0.14 7.05 -9.58
N GLN A 46 0.17 7.95 -10.52
CA GLN A 46 0.29 7.55 -11.92
C GLN A 46 1.05 6.25 -11.84
N ASN A 47 0.40 5.19 -12.30
CA ASN A 47 1.04 3.94 -12.61
C ASN A 47 2.13 4.32 -13.62
N THR A 48 3.30 4.75 -13.12
CA THR A 48 4.55 4.46 -13.78
C THR A 48 4.49 2.97 -13.82
N GLN A 49 3.99 2.48 -14.96
CA GLN A 49 4.05 1.10 -15.37
C GLN A 49 5.31 0.57 -14.73
N HIS A 50 5.20 -0.46 -13.89
CA HIS A 50 6.37 -1.26 -13.56
C HIS A 50 7.03 -1.50 -14.92
N ALA A 51 8.06 -0.72 -15.21
CA ALA A 51 8.81 -0.86 -16.43
C ALA A 51 9.34 -2.25 -16.26
N ALA A 52 8.82 -3.18 -17.08
CA ALA A 52 9.31 -4.54 -17.12
C ALA A 52 10.82 -4.42 -17.02
N MET A 53 11.39 -4.93 -15.91
CA MET A 53 12.84 -4.84 -15.68
C MET A 53 13.47 -5.27 -17.00
N PRO A 54 14.27 -4.41 -17.66
CA PRO A 54 14.88 -4.82 -18.91
C PRO A 54 15.67 -6.06 -18.57
N ALA A 55 15.32 -7.20 -19.18
CA ALA A 55 16.21 -8.34 -19.20
C ALA A 55 17.58 -7.78 -19.61
N ILE A 56 18.58 -7.99 -18.77
CA ILE A 56 19.92 -7.42 -18.94
C ILE A 56 20.49 -8.02 -20.23
N ASN A 57 20.26 -7.33 -21.34
CA ASN A 57 20.88 -7.61 -22.62
C ASN A 57 22.26 -6.97 -22.56
N SER A 58 23.25 -7.71 -22.07
CA SER A 58 24.61 -7.24 -21.74
C SER A 58 25.40 -6.56 -22.87
N GLY A 59 24.82 -6.37 -24.06
CA GLY A 59 25.47 -5.69 -25.20
C GLY A 59 24.96 -4.27 -25.49
N VAL A 60 23.74 -3.90 -25.09
CA VAL A 60 23.15 -2.56 -25.41
C VAL A 60 23.36 -1.56 -24.27
N ASN A 61 23.64 -2.06 -23.07
CA ASN A 61 23.79 -1.22 -21.87
C ASN A 61 25.13 -0.49 -21.82
N ASP A 62 26.20 -1.05 -22.40
CA ASP A 62 27.52 -0.40 -22.37
C ASP A 62 27.54 0.91 -23.14
N GLU A 63 26.95 0.95 -24.35
CA GLU A 63 26.90 2.18 -25.15
C GLU A 63 26.09 3.28 -24.45
N LYS A 64 24.97 2.90 -23.82
CA LYS A 64 24.14 3.83 -23.06
C LYS A 64 24.82 4.30 -21.77
N LEU A 65 25.48 3.40 -21.05
CA LEU A 65 26.23 3.75 -19.84
C LEU A 65 27.43 4.64 -20.16
N VAL A 66 28.17 4.36 -21.24
CA VAL A 66 29.27 5.20 -21.72
C VAL A 66 28.76 6.59 -22.14
N ALA A 67 27.61 6.68 -22.82
CA ALA A 67 27.00 7.96 -23.16
C ALA A 67 26.57 8.78 -21.94
N VAL A 68 25.99 8.14 -20.93
CA VAL A 68 25.57 8.80 -19.68
C VAL A 68 26.77 9.27 -18.86
N ILE A 69 27.81 8.43 -18.72
CA ILE A 69 29.05 8.79 -18.03
C ILE A 69 29.78 9.90 -18.79
N SER A 70 29.84 9.83 -20.12
CA SER A 70 30.40 10.88 -20.99
C SER A 70 29.69 12.22 -20.78
N ALA A 71 28.35 12.23 -20.77
CA ALA A 71 27.56 13.43 -20.53
C ALA A 71 27.81 14.02 -19.14
N ALA A 72 27.90 13.19 -18.11
CA ALA A 72 28.19 13.62 -16.75
C ALA A 72 29.60 14.24 -16.64
N VAL A 73 30.61 13.63 -17.25
CA VAL A 73 31.99 14.17 -17.29
C VAL A 73 32.07 15.46 -18.09
N HIS A 74 31.35 15.55 -19.21
CA HIS A 74 31.31 16.76 -20.03
C HIS A 74 30.68 17.94 -19.27
N GLN A 75 29.60 17.68 -18.55
CA GLN A 75 28.95 18.69 -17.70
C GLN A 75 29.90 19.16 -16.58
N TYR A 76 30.58 18.24 -15.89
CA TYR A 76 31.56 18.57 -14.84
C TYR A 76 32.72 19.44 -15.36
N ARG A 77 33.24 19.14 -16.55
CA ARG A 77 34.29 19.96 -17.18
C ARG A 77 33.80 21.36 -17.57
N LYS A 78 32.55 21.47 -18.04
CA LYS A 78 31.94 22.75 -18.37
C LYS A 78 31.73 23.61 -17.13
N ASP A 79 31.31 22.99 -16.02
CA ASP A 79 31.10 23.64 -14.72
C ASP A 79 32.41 24.23 -14.18
N ILE A 80 33.52 23.50 -14.32
CA ILE A 80 34.85 23.95 -13.89
C ILE A 80 35.42 25.07 -14.79
N SER A 81 34.99 25.18 -16.04
CA SER A 81 35.47 26.25 -16.95
C SER A 81 34.72 27.58 -16.81
N ASN A 82 33.75 27.68 -15.90
CA ASN A 82 32.94 28.89 -15.67
C ASN A 82 33.32 29.61 -14.35
N ASP A 83 34.53 29.39 -13.85
CA ASP A 83 35.21 30.18 -12.81
C ASP A 83 36.54 30.72 -13.40
#